data_AF-E2BML0-F1
#
_entry.id   AF-E2BML0-F1
#
_cell.length_a   1.000
_cell.length_b   1.000
_cell.length_c   1.000
_cell.angle_alpha   90.00
_cell.angle_beta   90.00
_cell.angle_gamma   90.00
#
_symmetry.space_group_name_H-M   'P 1'
#
loop_
_entity.id
_entity.type
_entity.pdbx_description
1 polymer ?
#
loop_
_entity_poly.entity_id
_entity_poly.type
_entity_poly.pdbx_seq_one_letter_code
_entity_poly.pdbx_strand_id
1 'polypeptide(L)'
;LKHCRKIGEGVYGEVFLYERDDEKSVIKIIPIEGEKLVNGEPQKKFNEILSEIVIAEELHNMRLHSTYNTSAFVEVRNIRCIIGKYPGKLIKLWNIYDDDKTSDNDCPSMFEEHQLYIALELGYGGEDLEAFAFQTAEEAYAVFLQTALALAVAEKAFEFEHRDLHWGNVLISKTEESYIYYNLDGKKIKFPSNKVKVSIIDYTLSRMLYQGYCIYNNLAMDPALFIARGDYQFEIYRLMRDKIQNNWQKFEPYTNVLWLHYILDKMITTVRYKRKNLKAHKQAINKLKELKNKILNYDSVYNFVNDSNSVKQCMLI
;
A
#
# COMPACT_ATOMS: atom_id res chain seq x y z
N LEU A 1 25.12 0.89 -1.55
CA LEU A 1 24.89 -0.47 -2.09
C LEU A 1 25.50 -1.64 -1.29
N LYS A 2 26.51 -1.47 -0.41
CA LYS A 2 27.08 -2.63 0.33
C LYS A 2 26.10 -3.35 1.26
N HIS A 3 25.11 -2.61 1.72
CA HIS A 3 24.10 -3.01 2.70
C HIS A 3 22.74 -3.30 2.04
N CYS A 4 22.72 -3.60 0.73
CA CYS A 4 21.49 -3.85 -0.01
C CYS A 4 21.21 -5.34 -0.17
N ARG A 5 19.93 -5.73 -0.14
CA ARG A 5 19.42 -7.03 -0.59
C ARG A 5 18.16 -6.85 -1.43
N LYS A 6 17.95 -7.64 -2.48
CA LYS A 6 16.66 -7.67 -3.19
C LYS A 6 15.62 -8.31 -2.28
N ILE A 7 14.44 -7.71 -2.14
CA ILE A 7 13.39 -8.18 -1.24
C ILE A 7 12.07 -8.46 -1.94
N GLY A 8 11.88 -7.90 -3.12
CA GLY A 8 10.69 -8.10 -3.93
C GLY A 8 10.90 -7.56 -5.33
N GLU A 9 9.89 -7.80 -6.14
CA GLU A 9 9.82 -7.42 -7.54
C GLU A 9 8.37 -7.13 -7.89
N GLY A 10 8.19 -6.32 -8.93
CA GLY A 10 6.91 -6.14 -9.58
C GLY A 10 7.13 -5.87 -11.05
N VAL A 11 6.05 -5.87 -11.82
CA VAL A 11 6.08 -5.67 -13.28
C VAL A 11 6.86 -4.40 -13.66
N TYR A 12 6.76 -3.34 -12.87
CA TYR A 12 7.39 -2.05 -13.16
C TYR A 12 8.79 -1.87 -12.58
N GLY A 13 9.36 -2.83 -11.84
CA GLY A 13 10.71 -2.66 -11.33
C GLY A 13 11.12 -3.56 -10.17
N GLU A 14 12.24 -3.18 -9.56
CA GLU A 14 12.95 -3.99 -8.57
C GLU A 14 12.96 -3.30 -7.21
N VAL A 15 12.83 -4.09 -6.14
CA VAL A 15 12.75 -3.57 -4.76
C VAL A 15 13.90 -4.11 -3.93
N PHE A 16 14.71 -3.19 -3.38
CA PHE A 16 15.85 -3.52 -2.53
C PHE A 16 15.67 -2.97 -1.12
N LEU A 17 15.98 -3.76 -0.09
CA LEU A 17 16.18 -3.25 1.26
C LEU A 17 17.63 -2.76 1.38
N TYR A 18 17.82 -1.55 1.86
CA TYR A 18 19.05 -1.06 2.45
C TYR A 18 18.96 -1.17 3.99
N GLU A 19 19.97 -1.80 4.61
CA GLU A 19 20.02 -1.99 6.07
C GLU A 19 21.44 -1.82 6.60
N ARG A 20 21.67 -0.73 7.33
CA ARG A 20 22.94 -0.44 7.99
C ARG A 20 22.69 0.03 9.41
N ASP A 21 23.25 -0.68 10.37
CA ASP A 21 23.04 -0.41 11.79
C ASP A 21 21.53 -0.38 12.11
N ASP A 22 21.01 0.70 12.68
CA ASP A 22 19.57 0.86 12.94
C ASP A 22 18.80 1.51 11.77
N GLU A 23 19.48 1.90 10.69
CA GLU A 23 18.85 2.53 9.53
C GLU A 23 18.38 1.50 8.51
N LYS A 24 17.07 1.49 8.24
CA LYS A 24 16.44 0.69 7.17
C LYS A 24 15.67 1.57 6.20
N SER A 25 15.86 1.35 4.90
CA SER A 25 15.06 1.96 3.83
C SER A 25 14.83 0.96 2.69
N VAL A 26 13.74 1.15 1.96
CA VAL A 26 13.37 0.36 0.79
C VAL A 26 13.61 1.21 -0.45
N ILE A 27 14.33 0.69 -1.44
CA ILE A 27 14.65 1.38 -2.70
C ILE A 27 13.91 0.66 -3.82
N LYS A 28 12.89 1.32 -4.40
CA LYS A 28 12.18 0.87 -5.60
C LYS A 28 12.83 1.53 -6.81
N ILE A 29 13.33 0.73 -7.76
CA ILE A 29 13.98 1.20 -8.98
C ILE A 29 13.11 0.86 -10.18
N ILE A 30 12.66 1.87 -10.90
CA ILE A 30 11.68 1.77 -11.98
C ILE A 30 12.33 2.32 -13.27
N PRO A 31 12.59 1.49 -14.29
CA PRO A 31 13.03 1.99 -15.59
C PRO A 31 11.89 2.76 -16.27
N ILE A 32 12.23 3.91 -16.86
CA ILE A 32 11.27 4.80 -17.52
C ILE A 32 11.77 5.24 -18.89
N GLU A 33 10.86 5.68 -19.74
CA GLU A 33 11.10 6.28 -21.06
C GLU A 33 11.81 5.42 -22.11
N GLY A 34 12.30 4.23 -21.77
CA GLY A 34 12.92 3.31 -22.73
C GLY A 34 11.90 2.67 -23.67
N GLU A 35 12.40 2.22 -24.83
CA GLU A 35 11.59 1.57 -25.88
C GLU A 35 11.52 0.05 -25.71
N LYS A 36 12.47 -0.54 -24.96
CA LYS A 36 12.48 -1.97 -24.69
C LYS A 36 11.36 -2.31 -23.71
N LEU A 37 10.64 -3.39 -23.98
CA LEU A 37 9.76 -4.02 -22.99
C LEU A 37 10.60 -4.48 -21.81
N VAL A 38 10.05 -4.33 -20.61
CA VAL A 38 10.64 -4.80 -19.35
C VAL A 38 9.56 -5.59 -18.63
N ASN A 39 9.85 -6.86 -18.32
CA ASN A 39 8.91 -7.79 -17.69
C ASN A 39 7.62 -7.96 -18.51
N GLY A 40 7.75 -7.90 -19.84
CA GLY A 40 6.63 -7.99 -20.78
C GLY A 40 5.87 -6.67 -21.03
N GLU A 41 6.14 -5.60 -20.26
CA GLU A 41 5.39 -4.34 -20.36
C GLU A 41 6.24 -3.17 -20.92
N PRO A 42 5.60 -2.18 -21.57
CA PRO A 42 6.26 -0.92 -21.91
C PRO A 42 6.74 -0.19 -20.65
N GLN A 43 7.89 0.48 -20.74
CA GLN A 43 8.36 1.32 -19.64
C GLN A 43 7.44 2.52 -19.45
N LYS A 44 7.17 2.88 -18.19
CA LYS A 44 6.38 4.06 -17.84
C LYS A 44 6.99 5.32 -18.45
N LYS A 45 6.12 6.21 -18.90
CA LYS A 45 6.46 7.58 -19.31
C LYS A 45 6.51 8.51 -18.10
N PHE A 46 7.13 9.67 -18.27
CA PHE A 46 7.27 10.67 -17.20
C PHE A 46 5.94 11.05 -16.56
N ASN A 47 4.89 11.22 -17.36
CA ASN A 47 3.55 11.54 -16.86
C ASN A 47 2.92 10.40 -16.04
N GLU A 48 3.20 9.14 -16.38
CA GLU A 48 2.68 7.96 -15.68
C GLU A 48 3.39 7.69 -14.36
N ILE A 49 4.70 7.98 -14.27
CA ILE A 49 5.44 7.86 -13.01
C ILE A 49 5.25 9.07 -12.10
N LEU A 50 4.97 10.24 -12.67
CA LEU A 50 4.71 11.46 -11.91
C LEU A 50 3.48 11.31 -10.99
N SER A 51 2.47 10.55 -11.41
CA SER A 51 1.28 10.30 -10.59
C SER A 51 1.64 9.55 -9.30
N GLU A 52 2.43 8.48 -9.39
CA GLU A 52 2.92 7.70 -8.24
C GLU A 52 3.80 8.57 -7.32
N ILE A 53 4.67 9.40 -7.88
CA ILE A 53 5.55 10.31 -7.14
C ILE A 53 4.72 11.33 -6.34
N VAL A 54 3.82 12.08 -7.00
CA VAL A 54 3.02 13.12 -6.34
C VAL A 54 2.14 12.52 -5.26
N ILE A 55 1.47 11.39 -5.55
CA ILE A 55 0.63 10.72 -4.55
C ILE A 55 1.48 10.26 -3.36
N ALA A 56 2.65 9.67 -3.58
CA ALA A 56 3.54 9.23 -2.50
C ALA A 56 3.98 10.39 -1.61
N GLU A 57 4.40 11.52 -2.21
CA GLU A 57 4.86 12.70 -1.46
C GLU A 57 3.72 13.33 -0.65
N GLU A 58 2.52 13.48 -1.23
CA GLU A 58 1.38 14.09 -0.53
C GLU A 58 0.88 13.22 0.62
N LEU A 59 0.78 11.90 0.41
CA LEU A 59 0.42 10.95 1.47
C LEU A 59 1.49 10.86 2.56
N HIS A 60 2.77 10.97 2.19
CA HIS A 60 3.86 11.11 3.15
C HIS A 60 3.66 12.37 4.02
N ASN A 61 3.41 13.52 3.41
CA ASN A 61 3.30 14.81 4.10
C ASN A 61 2.11 14.92 5.07
N MET A 62 1.11 14.04 4.95
CA MET A 62 -0.02 13.98 5.89
C MET A 62 0.38 13.85 7.36
N ARG A 63 1.57 13.28 7.65
CA ARG A 63 2.10 13.20 9.02
C ARG A 63 2.34 14.56 9.66
N LEU A 64 2.45 15.63 8.87
CA LEU A 64 2.69 17.01 9.30
C LEU A 64 1.42 17.87 9.28
N HIS A 65 0.34 17.37 8.67
CA HIS A 65 -0.90 18.14 8.50
C HIS A 65 -1.61 18.33 9.84
N SER A 66 -2.24 19.49 10.04
CA SER A 66 -2.94 19.80 11.28
C SER A 66 -4.37 19.25 11.32
N THR A 67 -5.08 19.24 10.19
CA THR A 67 -6.53 18.92 10.12
C THR A 67 -6.80 17.47 9.71
N TYR A 68 -6.03 16.97 8.75
CA TYR A 68 -6.11 15.61 8.25
C TYR A 68 -4.73 14.96 8.40
N ASN A 69 -4.50 14.30 9.53
CA ASN A 69 -3.21 13.79 9.94
C ASN A 69 -3.19 12.27 10.04
N THR A 70 -2.19 11.64 9.45
CA THR A 70 -1.86 10.23 9.67
C THR A 70 -0.41 9.96 9.31
N SER A 71 0.24 9.02 9.99
CA SER A 71 1.57 8.51 9.65
C SER A 71 1.52 7.08 9.07
N ALA A 72 0.35 6.61 8.65
CA ALA A 72 0.13 5.23 8.22
C ALA A 72 0.37 5.02 6.72
N PHE A 73 0.79 6.05 5.99
CA PHE A 73 1.35 5.94 4.64
C PHE A 73 2.87 5.94 4.72
N VAL A 74 3.51 5.15 3.84
CA VAL A 74 4.97 4.98 3.87
C VAL A 74 5.72 6.29 3.78
N GLU A 75 6.88 6.35 4.42
CA GLU A 75 7.73 7.53 4.33
C GLU A 75 8.38 7.60 2.96
N VAL A 76 8.45 8.81 2.39
CA VAL A 76 9.28 9.08 1.22
C VAL A 76 10.52 9.79 1.73
N ARG A 77 11.68 9.15 1.61
CA ARG A 77 12.97 9.73 2.05
C ARG A 77 13.66 10.48 0.92
N ASN A 78 13.62 9.91 -0.28
CA ASN A 78 14.29 10.48 -1.42
C ASN A 78 13.66 10.01 -2.74
N ILE A 79 13.65 10.88 -3.73
CA ILE A 79 13.27 10.54 -5.10
C ILE A 79 14.36 11.09 -6.02
N ARG A 80 14.85 10.25 -6.92
CA ARG A 80 15.90 10.60 -7.89
C ARG A 80 15.56 10.07 -9.27
N CYS A 81 15.67 10.93 -10.28
CA CYS A 81 15.79 10.49 -11.66
C CYS A 81 17.27 10.25 -11.96
N ILE A 82 17.59 9.03 -12.41
CA ILE A 82 18.97 8.55 -12.61
C ILE A 82 19.11 8.12 -14.06
N ILE A 83 20.27 8.39 -14.67
CA ILE A 83 20.63 7.89 -16.00
C ILE A 83 21.85 6.96 -15.91
N GLY A 84 21.83 5.83 -16.61
CA GLY A 84 22.99 4.94 -16.68
C GLY A 84 22.67 3.46 -16.90
N LYS A 85 23.71 2.64 -16.91
CA LYS A 85 23.57 1.17 -16.81
C LYS A 85 23.09 0.76 -15.42
N TYR A 86 22.40 -0.37 -15.33
CA TYR A 86 22.01 -0.92 -14.05
C TYR A 86 23.27 -1.26 -13.21
N PRO A 87 23.37 -0.83 -11.94
CA PRO A 87 24.59 -1.03 -11.18
C PRO A 87 24.93 -2.51 -11.04
N GLY A 88 26.15 -2.92 -11.43
CA GLY A 88 26.56 -4.32 -11.41
C GLY A 88 26.45 -5.00 -10.04
N LYS A 89 26.48 -4.23 -8.95
CA LYS A 89 26.20 -4.77 -7.61
C LYS A 89 24.73 -5.14 -7.41
N LEU A 90 23.79 -4.35 -7.94
CA LEU A 90 22.36 -4.66 -7.86
C LEU A 90 21.99 -5.83 -8.77
N ILE A 91 22.63 -5.96 -9.94
CA ILE A 91 22.49 -7.15 -10.80
C ILE A 91 22.90 -8.42 -10.03
N LYS A 92 24.02 -8.39 -9.30
CA LYS A 92 24.43 -9.53 -8.46
C LYS A 92 23.39 -9.88 -7.39
N LEU A 93 22.77 -8.88 -6.76
CA LEU A 93 21.70 -9.10 -5.78
C LEU A 93 20.43 -9.65 -6.42
N TRP A 94 20.14 -9.23 -7.66
CA TRP A 94 19.06 -9.78 -8.46
C TRP A 94 19.30 -11.25 -8.78
N ASN A 95 20.50 -11.63 -9.23
CA ASN A 95 20.84 -13.02 -9.52
C ASN A 95 20.72 -13.93 -8.27
N ILE A 96 21.18 -13.45 -7.10
CA ILE A 96 21.04 -14.20 -5.84
C ILE A 96 19.55 -14.44 -5.50
N TYR A 97 18.69 -13.46 -5.76
CA TYR A 97 17.26 -13.60 -5.53
C TYR A 97 16.61 -14.55 -6.54
N ASP A 98 17.00 -14.46 -7.81
CA ASP A 98 16.53 -15.35 -8.89
C ASP A 98 16.93 -16.80 -8.63
N ASP A 99 18.17 -17.05 -8.20
CA ASP A 99 18.63 -18.39 -7.82
C ASP A 99 17.83 -18.98 -6.64
N ASP A 100 17.36 -18.15 -5.70
CA ASP A 100 16.61 -18.57 -4.50
C ASP A 100 15.10 -18.71 -4.75
N LYS A 101 14.51 -17.80 -5.51
CA LYS A 101 13.05 -17.66 -5.63
C LYS A 101 12.51 -17.86 -7.04
N THR A 102 13.37 -17.90 -8.05
CA THR A 102 13.00 -17.84 -9.48
C THR A 102 12.23 -16.56 -9.78
N SER A 103 12.94 -15.52 -10.22
CA SER A 103 12.38 -14.23 -10.55
C SER A 103 11.44 -14.36 -11.75
N ASP A 104 10.27 -13.73 -11.65
CA ASP A 104 9.35 -13.59 -12.79
C ASP A 104 9.77 -12.45 -13.74
N ASN A 105 10.64 -11.55 -13.24
CA ASN A 105 11.16 -10.40 -13.99
C ASN A 105 12.32 -10.76 -14.94
N ASP A 106 12.54 -9.93 -15.94
CA ASP A 106 13.73 -9.93 -16.79
C ASP A 106 14.98 -9.48 -16.00
N CYS A 107 16.14 -10.04 -16.33
CA CYS A 107 17.39 -9.62 -15.71
C CYS A 107 17.72 -8.16 -16.08
N PRO A 108 17.95 -7.26 -15.11
CA PRO A 108 18.17 -5.83 -15.37
C PRO A 108 19.54 -5.53 -16.01
N SER A 109 20.31 -6.55 -16.38
CA SER A 109 21.54 -6.40 -17.15
C SER A 109 21.30 -5.93 -18.60
N MET A 110 20.06 -5.95 -19.07
CA MET A 110 19.62 -5.52 -20.41
C MET A 110 19.70 -4.01 -20.69
N PHE A 111 19.90 -3.19 -19.65
CA PHE A 111 19.85 -1.73 -19.76
C PHE A 111 21.20 -1.10 -20.13
N GLU A 112 21.14 -0.11 -21.02
CA GLU A 112 22.30 0.59 -21.58
C GLU A 112 22.59 1.94 -20.90
N GLU A 113 23.64 2.64 -21.31
CA GLU A 113 24.17 3.85 -20.65
C GLU A 113 23.22 5.05 -20.60
N HIS A 114 22.18 5.06 -21.45
CA HIS A 114 21.22 6.15 -21.52
C HIS A 114 19.85 5.79 -20.92
N GLN A 115 19.71 4.61 -20.30
CA GLN A 115 18.46 4.23 -19.64
C GLN A 115 18.18 5.17 -18.46
N LEU A 116 16.94 5.68 -18.41
CA LEU A 116 16.45 6.50 -17.31
C LEU A 116 15.74 5.61 -16.27
N TYR A 117 15.88 5.95 -15.00
CA TYR A 117 15.16 5.31 -13.90
C TYR A 117 14.63 6.36 -12.94
N ILE A 118 13.53 6.05 -12.27
CA ILE A 118 13.20 6.66 -10.99
C ILE A 118 13.64 5.70 -9.88
N ALA A 119 14.43 6.21 -8.95
CA ALA A 119 14.71 5.56 -7.68
C ALA A 119 13.92 6.25 -6.57
N LEU A 120 12.99 5.51 -5.97
CA LEU A 120 12.23 5.94 -4.79
C LEU A 120 12.81 5.26 -3.56
N GLU A 121 13.41 6.05 -2.67
CA GLU A 121 13.83 5.59 -1.35
C GLU A 121 12.70 5.85 -0.35
N LEU A 122 12.17 4.78 0.21
CA LEU A 122 11.03 4.74 1.11
C LEU A 122 11.45 4.29 2.52
N GLY A 123 10.67 4.67 3.53
CA GLY A 123 10.82 4.15 4.88
C GLY A 123 10.54 2.64 4.95
N TYR A 124 11.21 1.93 5.85
CA TYR A 124 10.93 0.51 6.07
C TYR A 124 9.64 0.32 6.88
N GLY A 125 8.58 -0.15 6.22
CA GLY A 125 7.25 -0.34 6.83
C GLY A 125 7.04 -1.67 7.57
N GLY A 126 8.02 -2.58 7.58
CA GLY A 126 7.91 -3.91 8.17
C GLY A 126 7.69 -5.01 7.14
N GLU A 127 6.88 -6.01 7.50
CA GLU A 127 6.50 -7.13 6.63
C GLU A 127 5.09 -6.88 6.08
N ASP A 128 4.80 -7.28 4.84
CA ASP A 128 3.46 -7.22 4.27
C ASP A 128 2.47 -8.17 5.00
N LEU A 129 1.17 -7.93 4.85
CA LEU A 129 0.12 -8.67 5.55
C LEU A 129 0.09 -10.17 5.17
N GLU A 130 0.57 -10.53 3.98
CA GLU A 130 0.70 -11.92 3.54
C GLU A 130 1.81 -12.64 4.32
N ALA A 131 2.96 -12.00 4.47
CA ALA A 131 4.10 -12.51 5.22
C ALA A 131 3.97 -12.32 6.75
N PHE A 132 3.16 -11.40 7.26
CA PHE A 132 3.14 -11.14 8.70
C PHE A 132 2.47 -12.28 9.51
N ALA A 133 3.08 -12.66 10.64
CA ALA A 133 2.55 -13.69 11.54
C ALA A 133 2.05 -13.09 12.87
N PHE A 134 0.74 -12.86 12.95
CA PHE A 134 0.07 -12.31 14.12
C PHE A 134 0.10 -13.24 15.34
N GLN A 135 0.17 -12.65 16.54
CA GLN A 135 -0.02 -13.39 17.78
C GLN A 135 -1.47 -13.85 17.94
N THR A 136 -2.42 -12.92 17.80
CA THR A 136 -3.87 -13.15 17.85
C THR A 136 -4.58 -12.28 16.82
N ALA A 137 -5.90 -12.49 16.65
CA ALA A 137 -6.70 -11.66 15.75
C ALA A 137 -6.96 -10.25 16.31
N GLU A 138 -6.55 -9.95 17.55
CA GLU A 138 -6.63 -8.59 18.11
C GLU A 138 -5.63 -7.64 17.44
N GLU A 139 -4.46 -8.16 17.06
CA GLU A 139 -3.48 -7.40 16.27
C GLU A 139 -4.02 -7.15 14.86
N ALA A 140 -4.60 -8.16 14.20
CA ALA A 140 -5.23 -8.00 12.88
C ALA A 140 -6.40 -7.01 12.90
N TYR A 141 -7.24 -7.06 13.94
CA TYR A 141 -8.32 -6.10 14.15
C TYR A 141 -7.79 -4.66 14.32
N ALA A 142 -6.69 -4.47 15.06
CA ALA A 142 -6.06 -3.16 15.19
C ALA A 142 -5.46 -2.68 13.85
N VAL A 143 -4.75 -3.55 13.11
CA VAL A 143 -4.23 -3.24 11.77
C VAL A 143 -5.37 -2.80 10.84
N PHE A 144 -6.47 -3.54 10.80
CA PHE A 144 -7.62 -3.21 9.97
C PHE A 144 -8.15 -1.79 10.26
N LEU A 145 -8.33 -1.45 11.53
CA LEU A 145 -8.83 -0.13 11.92
C LEU A 145 -7.80 0.99 11.66
N GLN A 146 -6.51 0.73 11.82
CA GLN A 146 -5.45 1.68 11.44
C GLN A 146 -5.48 1.95 9.94
N THR A 147 -5.60 0.92 9.10
CA THR A 147 -5.75 1.05 7.64
C THR A 147 -7.01 1.85 7.29
N ALA A 148 -8.15 1.54 7.91
CA ALA A 148 -9.40 2.29 7.67
C ALA A 148 -9.29 3.76 8.08
N LEU A 149 -8.68 4.06 9.23
CA LEU A 149 -8.43 5.42 9.68
C LEU A 149 -7.54 6.19 8.69
N ALA A 150 -6.45 5.58 8.22
CA ALA A 150 -5.55 6.19 7.24
C ALA A 150 -6.27 6.57 5.94
N LEU A 151 -7.05 5.63 5.39
CA LEU A 151 -7.85 5.86 4.18
C LEU A 151 -8.92 6.93 4.40
N ALA A 152 -9.63 6.93 5.53
CA ALA A 152 -10.63 7.96 5.82
C ALA A 152 -10.02 9.36 5.89
N VAL A 153 -8.82 9.50 6.47
CA VAL A 153 -8.10 10.78 6.49
C VAL A 153 -7.73 11.20 5.07
N ALA A 154 -7.21 10.29 4.24
CA ALA A 154 -6.81 10.59 2.86
C ALA A 154 -8.02 10.86 1.93
N GLU A 155 -9.14 10.15 2.10
CA GLU A 155 -10.40 10.42 1.39
C GLU A 155 -10.86 11.86 1.61
N LYS A 156 -10.75 12.36 2.86
CA LYS A 156 -11.17 13.72 3.18
C LYS A 156 -10.17 14.79 2.79
N ALA A 157 -8.87 14.50 2.89
CA ALA A 157 -7.84 15.46 2.53
C ALA A 157 -7.72 15.64 1.02
N PHE A 158 -7.82 14.55 0.26
CA PHE A 158 -7.37 14.50 -1.13
C PHE A 158 -8.33 13.76 -2.06
N GLU A 159 -9.55 13.41 -1.62
CA GLU A 159 -10.43 12.52 -2.37
C GLU A 159 -9.68 11.24 -2.82
N PHE A 160 -8.84 10.70 -1.93
CA PHE A 160 -7.93 9.62 -2.25
C PHE A 160 -8.65 8.28 -2.44
N GLU A 161 -8.23 7.54 -3.45
CA GLU A 161 -8.55 6.13 -3.63
C GLU A 161 -7.26 5.34 -3.86
N HIS A 162 -7.02 4.29 -3.08
CA HIS A 162 -5.81 3.47 -3.26
C HIS A 162 -5.87 2.65 -4.55
N ARG A 163 -7.04 2.07 -4.84
CA ARG A 163 -7.37 1.23 -6.01
C ARG A 163 -6.55 -0.05 -6.21
N ASP A 164 -5.51 -0.27 -5.42
CA ASP A 164 -4.76 -1.53 -5.44
C ASP A 164 -4.31 -2.00 -4.05
N LEU A 165 -5.18 -1.89 -3.04
CA LEU A 165 -4.82 -2.20 -1.65
C LEU A 165 -4.95 -3.70 -1.36
N HIS A 166 -4.25 -4.53 -2.15
CA HIS A 166 -4.10 -5.94 -1.81
C HIS A 166 -3.22 -6.11 -0.57
N TRP A 167 -3.20 -7.31 0.01
CA TRP A 167 -2.51 -7.57 1.27
C TRP A 167 -0.98 -7.40 1.21
N GLY A 168 -0.39 -7.39 0.02
CA GLY A 168 1.02 -7.04 -0.20
C GLY A 168 1.31 -5.55 0.06
N ASN A 169 0.30 -4.70 -0.06
CA ASN A 169 0.41 -3.25 0.07
C ASN A 169 0.04 -2.71 1.47
N VAL A 170 -0.18 -3.62 2.44
CA VAL A 170 -0.38 -3.28 3.84
C VAL A 170 0.80 -3.83 4.64
N LEU A 171 1.79 -2.99 4.91
CA LEU A 171 2.96 -3.37 5.72
C LEU A 171 2.67 -3.19 7.21
N ILE A 172 3.27 -4.05 8.01
CA ILE A 172 3.09 -4.14 9.46
C ILE A 172 4.46 -4.21 10.13
N SER A 173 4.71 -3.28 11.04
CA SER A 173 5.84 -3.34 11.97
C SER A 173 5.37 -3.54 13.41
N LYS A 174 6.26 -4.11 14.24
CA LYS A 174 6.08 -4.08 15.70
C LYS A 174 6.45 -2.69 16.23
N THR A 175 5.73 -2.25 17.25
CA THR A 175 5.98 -0.95 17.90
C THR A 175 5.83 -1.05 19.42
N GLU A 176 6.64 -0.29 20.14
CA GLU A 176 6.52 -0.08 21.58
C GLU A 176 5.62 1.12 21.92
N GLU A 177 5.24 1.93 20.91
CA GLU A 177 4.27 3.01 21.08
C GLU A 177 2.92 2.41 21.49
N SER A 178 2.37 2.85 22.62
CA SER A 178 1.07 2.35 23.10
C SER A 178 -0.11 2.83 22.25
N TYR A 179 0.05 3.98 21.57
CA TYR A 179 -1.00 4.64 20.80
C TYR A 179 -0.45 5.20 19.49
N ILE A 180 -1.29 5.13 18.45
CA ILE A 180 -1.10 5.81 17.17
C ILE A 180 -2.10 6.97 17.10
N TYR A 181 -1.67 8.10 16.54
CA TYR A 181 -2.46 9.32 16.50
C TYR A 181 -2.92 9.61 15.07
N TYR A 182 -4.17 10.07 14.97
CA TYR A 182 -4.75 10.55 13.73
C TYR A 182 -5.44 11.88 13.99
N ASN A 183 -5.62 12.68 12.95
CA ASN A 183 -6.55 13.80 12.96
C ASN A 183 -7.49 13.65 11.77
N LEU A 184 -8.80 13.60 12.05
CA LEU A 184 -9.82 13.54 11.03
C LEU A 184 -10.76 14.73 11.21
N ASP A 185 -10.67 15.69 10.31
CA ASP A 185 -11.51 16.89 10.33
C ASP A 185 -11.34 17.73 11.61
N GLY A 186 -10.09 17.87 12.05
CA GLY A 186 -9.74 18.59 13.29
C GLY A 186 -9.95 17.77 14.58
N LYS A 187 -10.62 16.61 14.50
CA LYS A 187 -10.84 15.70 15.64
C LYS A 187 -9.64 14.78 15.81
N LYS A 188 -8.94 14.94 16.94
CA LYS A 188 -7.80 14.09 17.30
C LYS A 188 -8.29 12.71 17.76
N ILE A 189 -7.69 11.66 17.21
CA ILE A 189 -7.99 10.27 17.55
C ILE A 189 -6.73 9.65 18.15
N LYS A 190 -6.86 9.09 19.35
CA LYS A 190 -5.79 8.36 20.05
C LYS A 190 -6.12 6.88 20.02
N PHE A 191 -5.57 6.17 19.04
CA PHE A 191 -5.91 4.78 18.76
C PHE A 191 -4.91 3.81 19.41
N PRO A 192 -5.34 2.79 20.18
CA PRO A 192 -4.42 1.79 20.74
C PRO A 192 -3.66 1.03 19.64
N SER A 193 -2.33 0.99 19.71
CA SER A 193 -1.52 0.36 18.65
C SER A 193 -1.64 -1.16 18.64
N ASN A 194 -1.94 -1.78 19.79
CA ASN A 194 -1.81 -3.22 20.01
C ASN A 194 -0.42 -3.76 19.60
N LYS A 195 0.63 -2.96 19.80
CA LYS A 195 2.03 -3.27 19.47
C LYS A 195 2.28 -3.50 17.97
N VAL A 196 1.38 -3.02 17.11
CA VAL A 196 1.50 -3.09 15.66
C VAL A 196 1.25 -1.71 15.05
N LYS A 197 1.97 -1.39 13.97
CA LYS A 197 1.83 -0.15 13.21
C LYS A 197 1.71 -0.47 11.73
N VAL A 198 0.77 0.20 11.06
CA VAL A 198 0.53 0.05 9.63
C VAL A 198 1.34 1.04 8.81
N SER A 199 1.83 0.59 7.66
CA SER A 199 2.33 1.43 6.58
C SER A 199 1.74 0.96 5.24
N ILE A 200 0.90 1.78 4.62
CA ILE A 200 0.34 1.55 3.29
C ILE A 200 1.39 1.95 2.24
N ILE A 201 1.51 1.17 1.17
CA ILE A 201 2.48 1.36 0.09
C ILE A 201 1.84 1.16 -1.29
N ASP A 202 2.61 1.45 -2.32
CA ASP A 202 2.29 1.26 -3.74
C ASP A 202 1.04 2.00 -4.24
N TYR A 203 1.30 3.18 -4.79
CA TYR A 203 0.26 4.08 -5.29
C TYR A 203 0.17 4.05 -6.82
N THR A 204 0.68 3.00 -7.46
CA THR A 204 0.74 2.89 -8.93
C THR A 204 -0.63 3.05 -9.58
N LEU A 205 -1.70 2.53 -8.98
CA LEU A 205 -3.06 2.60 -9.53
C LEU A 205 -3.94 3.62 -8.82
N SER A 206 -3.38 4.36 -7.85
CA SER A 206 -4.14 5.27 -7.00
C SER A 206 -4.66 6.50 -7.75
N ARG A 207 -5.60 7.18 -7.09
CA ARG A 207 -6.19 8.44 -7.55
C ARG A 207 -6.23 9.43 -6.40
N MET A 208 -5.94 10.69 -6.68
CA MET A 208 -6.14 11.80 -5.75
C MET A 208 -6.50 13.10 -6.47
N LEU A 209 -7.08 14.03 -5.73
CA LEU A 209 -7.22 15.43 -6.11
C LEU A 209 -6.05 16.21 -5.51
N TYR A 210 -5.21 16.78 -6.38
CA TYR A 210 -4.08 17.62 -6.00
C TYR A 210 -4.23 19.00 -6.63
N GLN A 211 -4.36 20.04 -5.80
CA GLN A 211 -4.50 21.43 -6.25
C GLN A 211 -5.59 21.64 -7.32
N GLY A 212 -6.70 20.90 -7.23
CA GLY A 212 -7.81 20.95 -8.19
C GLY A 212 -7.63 20.07 -9.44
N TYR A 213 -6.49 19.40 -9.59
CA TYR A 213 -6.23 18.46 -10.67
C TYR A 213 -6.36 17.01 -10.19
N CYS A 214 -7.04 16.18 -10.98
CA CYS A 214 -7.12 14.75 -10.70
C CYS A 214 -5.84 14.06 -11.18
N ILE A 215 -5.06 13.56 -10.22
CA ILE A 215 -3.87 12.75 -10.48
C ILE A 215 -4.27 11.29 -10.35
N TYR A 216 -4.15 10.52 -11.43
CA TYR A 216 -4.52 9.11 -11.48
C TYR A 216 -3.86 8.40 -12.66
N ASN A 217 -3.78 7.07 -12.57
CA ASN A 217 -3.49 6.23 -13.74
C ASN A 217 -4.78 5.60 -14.26
N ASN A 218 -4.90 5.51 -15.59
CA ASN A 218 -6.11 4.98 -16.23
C ASN A 218 -6.05 3.46 -16.35
N LEU A 219 -6.66 2.74 -15.41
CA LEU A 219 -6.66 1.27 -15.41
C LEU A 219 -7.34 0.67 -16.64
N ALA A 220 -8.15 1.42 -17.40
CA ALA A 220 -8.71 0.95 -18.66
C ALA A 220 -7.64 0.62 -19.73
N MET A 221 -6.42 1.11 -19.54
CA MET A 221 -5.27 0.82 -20.40
C MET A 221 -4.65 -0.56 -20.15
N ASP A 222 -5.04 -1.23 -19.06
CA ASP A 222 -4.59 -2.59 -18.71
C ASP A 222 -5.78 -3.55 -18.61
N PRO A 223 -6.21 -4.16 -19.73
CA PRO A 223 -7.28 -5.15 -19.73
C PRO A 223 -6.96 -6.42 -18.92
N ALA A 224 -5.68 -6.72 -18.67
CA ALA A 224 -5.24 -7.95 -18.01
C ALA A 224 -5.76 -7.99 -16.55
N LEU A 225 -5.79 -6.83 -15.87
CA LEU A 225 -6.34 -6.68 -14.52
C LEU A 225 -7.77 -7.21 -14.38
N PHE A 226 -8.59 -7.09 -15.42
CA PHE A 226 -10.02 -7.42 -15.35
C PHE A 226 -10.35 -8.85 -15.78
N ILE A 227 -9.46 -9.51 -16.54
CA ILE A 227 -9.64 -10.89 -17.00
C ILE A 227 -9.02 -11.92 -16.05
N ALA A 228 -8.04 -11.50 -15.24
CA ALA A 228 -7.37 -12.36 -14.28
C ALA A 228 -8.33 -13.01 -13.27
N ARG A 229 -7.99 -14.22 -12.82
CA ARG A 229 -8.81 -15.06 -11.91
C ARG A 229 -7.91 -15.78 -10.92
N GLY A 230 -8.51 -16.35 -9.88
CA GLY A 230 -7.82 -17.18 -8.89
C GLY A 230 -7.74 -16.56 -7.48
N ASP A 231 -7.92 -15.24 -7.38
CA ASP A 231 -8.01 -14.53 -6.11
C ASP A 231 -9.15 -13.50 -6.10
N TYR A 232 -9.70 -13.21 -4.92
CA TYR A 232 -10.72 -12.18 -4.73
C TYR A 232 -10.22 -10.78 -5.13
N GLN A 233 -8.92 -10.54 -5.13
CA GLN A 233 -8.28 -9.32 -5.62
C GLN A 233 -8.75 -8.96 -7.03
N PHE A 234 -8.79 -9.92 -7.94
CA PHE A 234 -9.20 -9.67 -9.31
C PHE A 234 -10.69 -9.34 -9.44
N GLU A 235 -11.52 -9.82 -8.50
CA GLU A 235 -12.92 -9.42 -8.41
C GLU A 235 -13.06 -7.97 -7.97
N ILE A 236 -12.19 -7.48 -7.08
CA ILE A 236 -12.19 -6.07 -6.68
C ILE A 236 -11.97 -5.15 -7.89
N TYR A 237 -11.03 -5.46 -8.79
CA TYR A 237 -10.86 -4.65 -10.01
C TYR A 237 -12.13 -4.59 -10.87
N ARG A 238 -12.83 -5.73 -11.03
CA ARG A 238 -14.11 -5.78 -11.76
C ARG A 238 -15.20 -4.97 -11.07
N LEU A 239 -15.36 -5.13 -9.76
CA LEU A 239 -16.34 -4.38 -8.96
C LEU A 239 -16.08 -2.86 -9.02
N MET A 240 -14.81 -2.44 -8.93
CA MET A 240 -14.43 -1.03 -9.10
C MET A 240 -14.78 -0.52 -10.49
N ARG A 241 -14.41 -1.26 -11.55
CA ARG A 241 -14.70 -0.88 -12.94
C ARG A 241 -16.20 -0.73 -13.17
N ASP A 242 -16.99 -1.66 -12.66
CA ASP A 242 -18.45 -1.67 -12.84
C ASP A 242 -19.10 -0.50 -12.05
N LYS A 243 -18.62 -0.21 -10.83
CA LYS A 243 -19.07 0.93 -10.01
C LYS A 243 -18.71 2.28 -10.64
N ILE A 244 -17.50 2.42 -11.16
CA ILE A 244 -16.96 3.65 -11.76
C ILE A 244 -17.39 3.81 -13.23
N GLN A 245 -17.96 2.76 -13.83
CA GLN A 245 -18.31 2.69 -15.25
C GLN A 245 -17.10 2.96 -16.15
N ASN A 246 -15.93 2.43 -15.74
CA ASN A 246 -14.65 2.58 -16.43
C ASN A 246 -14.12 4.04 -16.58
N ASN A 247 -14.73 5.02 -15.89
CA ASN A 247 -14.23 6.40 -15.82
C ASN A 247 -13.28 6.61 -14.63
N TRP A 248 -12.03 6.16 -14.76
CA TRP A 248 -11.04 6.18 -13.68
C TRP A 248 -10.64 7.58 -13.18
N GLN A 249 -11.04 8.66 -13.83
CA GLN A 249 -10.84 10.02 -13.31
C GLN A 249 -11.82 10.37 -12.19
N LYS A 250 -13.02 9.77 -12.20
CA LYS A 250 -14.09 10.03 -11.23
C LYS A 250 -13.61 9.64 -9.83
N PHE A 251 -13.96 10.47 -8.84
CA PHE A 251 -13.84 10.09 -7.44
C PHE A 251 -14.98 9.15 -7.03
N GLU A 252 -14.62 7.97 -6.55
CA GLU A 252 -15.54 6.95 -6.05
C GLU A 252 -14.94 6.28 -4.80
N PRO A 253 -15.11 6.85 -3.59
CA PRO A 253 -14.49 6.33 -2.37
C PRO A 253 -14.95 4.92 -1.98
N TYR A 254 -16.03 4.43 -2.59
CA TYR A 254 -16.47 3.05 -2.43
C TYR A 254 -15.42 2.04 -2.91
N THR A 255 -14.46 2.42 -3.77
CA THR A 255 -13.34 1.55 -4.13
C THR A 255 -12.46 1.20 -2.92
N ASN A 256 -12.21 2.14 -2.02
CA ASN A 256 -11.49 1.87 -0.76
C ASN A 256 -12.28 0.91 0.14
N VAL A 257 -13.61 1.03 0.18
CA VAL A 257 -14.51 0.12 0.90
C VAL A 257 -14.38 -1.31 0.36
N LEU A 258 -14.37 -1.48 -0.97
CA LEU A 258 -14.16 -2.78 -1.61
C LEU A 258 -12.82 -3.41 -1.22
N TRP A 259 -11.75 -2.62 -1.20
CA TRP A 259 -10.43 -3.09 -0.76
C TRP A 259 -10.38 -3.44 0.73
N LEU A 260 -11.02 -2.66 1.61
CA LEU A 260 -11.11 -3.02 3.02
C LEU A 260 -11.92 -4.32 3.23
N HIS A 261 -12.95 -4.56 2.43
CA HIS A 261 -13.67 -5.83 2.44
C HIS A 261 -12.78 -6.99 2.01
N TYR A 262 -11.93 -6.80 1.00
CA TYR A 262 -10.90 -7.76 0.61
C TYR A 262 -9.89 -8.03 1.74
N ILE A 263 -9.38 -6.99 2.42
CA ILE A 263 -8.45 -7.14 3.54
C ILE A 263 -9.11 -7.92 4.69
N LEU A 264 -10.37 -7.64 5.00
CA LEU A 264 -11.13 -8.42 6.00
C LEU A 264 -11.27 -9.89 5.60
N ASP A 265 -11.52 -10.18 4.32
CA ASP A 265 -11.54 -11.55 3.83
C ASP A 265 -10.21 -12.25 4.13
N LYS A 266 -9.09 -11.67 3.67
CA LYS A 266 -7.74 -12.22 3.88
C LYS A 266 -7.40 -12.39 5.36
N MET A 267 -7.74 -11.42 6.21
CA MET A 267 -7.54 -11.51 7.66
C MET A 267 -8.33 -12.65 8.32
N ILE A 268 -9.48 -13.03 7.76
CA ILE A 268 -10.33 -14.10 8.31
C ILE A 268 -9.90 -15.47 7.77
N THR A 269 -9.50 -15.54 6.49
CA THR A 269 -9.33 -16.81 5.77
C THR A 269 -7.88 -17.24 5.61
N THR A 270 -6.93 -16.32 5.49
CA THR A 270 -5.60 -16.65 4.97
C THR A 270 -4.43 -16.23 5.86
N VAL A 271 -4.51 -15.10 6.57
CA VAL A 271 -3.38 -14.63 7.39
C VAL A 271 -3.00 -15.60 8.51
N ARG A 272 -1.75 -15.51 8.95
CA ARG A 272 -1.16 -16.45 9.91
C ARG A 272 -1.36 -15.97 11.35
N TYR A 273 -1.96 -16.83 12.18
CA TYR A 273 -2.16 -16.59 13.61
C TYR A 273 -1.48 -17.67 14.46
N LYS A 274 -0.65 -17.25 15.43
CA LYS A 274 0.10 -18.16 16.31
C LYS A 274 -0.77 -18.76 17.42
N ARG A 275 -1.66 -17.98 18.05
CA ARG A 275 -2.41 -18.38 19.26
C ARG A 275 -3.92 -18.45 19.04
N LYS A 276 -4.36 -19.33 18.13
CA LYS A 276 -5.78 -19.48 17.71
C LYS A 276 -6.73 -19.97 18.81
N ASN A 277 -6.20 -20.66 19.83
CA ASN A 277 -7.02 -21.26 20.88
C ASN A 277 -7.52 -20.27 21.94
N LEU A 278 -6.94 -19.06 22.00
CA LEU A 278 -7.30 -18.06 23.00
C LEU A 278 -8.72 -17.53 22.79
N LYS A 279 -9.46 -17.31 23.88
CA LYS A 279 -10.79 -16.69 23.85
C LYS A 279 -10.78 -15.33 23.14
N ALA A 280 -9.76 -14.51 23.44
CA ALA A 280 -9.57 -13.20 22.83
C ALA A 280 -9.40 -13.27 21.30
N HIS A 281 -8.64 -14.26 20.79
CA HIS A 281 -8.53 -14.50 19.35
C HIS A 281 -9.90 -14.81 18.72
N LYS A 282 -10.67 -15.74 19.30
CA LYS A 282 -12.00 -16.10 18.77
C LYS A 282 -12.96 -14.90 18.76
N GLN A 283 -12.94 -14.09 19.82
CA GLN A 283 -13.73 -12.86 19.90
C GLN A 283 -13.32 -11.85 18.83
N ALA A 284 -12.03 -11.64 18.61
CA ALA A 284 -11.54 -10.73 17.57
C ALA A 284 -11.86 -11.22 16.15
N ILE A 285 -11.79 -12.53 15.88
CA ILE A 285 -12.26 -13.11 14.61
C ILE A 285 -13.75 -12.82 14.39
N ASN A 286 -14.59 -12.95 15.43
CA ASN A 286 -16.01 -12.60 15.31
C ASN A 286 -16.20 -11.11 14.99
N LYS A 287 -15.44 -10.21 15.62
CA LYS A 287 -15.47 -8.78 15.29
C LYS A 287 -15.07 -8.52 13.83
N LEU A 288 -14.03 -9.18 13.31
CA LEU A 288 -13.62 -9.06 11.91
C LEU A 288 -14.74 -9.54 10.96
N LYS A 289 -15.40 -10.65 11.28
CA LYS A 289 -16.56 -11.16 10.51
C LYS A 289 -17.74 -10.19 10.53
N GLU A 290 -18.04 -9.62 11.70
CA GLU A 290 -19.09 -8.60 11.83
C GLU A 290 -18.79 -7.36 10.99
N LEU A 291 -17.53 -6.90 10.97
CA LEU A 291 -17.09 -5.81 10.11
C LEU A 291 -17.26 -6.19 8.63
N LYS A 292 -16.81 -7.38 8.22
CA LYS A 292 -16.93 -7.86 6.83
C LYS A 292 -18.38 -7.86 6.35
N ASN A 293 -19.31 -8.30 7.20
CA ASN A 293 -20.73 -8.34 6.88
C ASN A 293 -21.40 -6.95 6.77
N LYS A 294 -20.77 -5.90 7.32
CA LYS A 294 -21.35 -4.55 7.38
C LYS A 294 -20.67 -3.55 6.45
N ILE A 295 -19.39 -3.75 6.14
CA ILE A 295 -18.57 -2.71 5.52
C ILE A 295 -19.05 -2.30 4.12
N LEU A 296 -19.64 -3.22 3.36
CA LEU A 296 -20.20 -2.94 2.04
C LEU A 296 -21.47 -2.09 2.08
N ASN A 297 -22.05 -1.84 3.25
CA ASN A 297 -23.21 -0.96 3.41
C ASN A 297 -22.82 0.53 3.52
N TYR A 298 -21.53 0.86 3.48
CA TYR A 298 -21.04 2.24 3.55
C TYR A 298 -20.56 2.72 2.18
N ASP A 299 -20.85 3.98 1.86
CA ASP A 299 -20.43 4.60 0.60
C ASP A 299 -18.94 4.97 0.56
N SER A 300 -18.29 5.09 1.72
CA SER A 300 -16.88 5.49 1.86
C SER A 300 -16.28 4.96 3.16
N VAL A 301 -14.94 4.91 3.23
CA VAL A 301 -14.25 4.52 4.46
C VAL A 301 -14.45 5.58 5.54
N TYR A 302 -14.51 6.86 5.16
CA TYR A 302 -14.88 7.95 6.06
C TYR A 302 -16.23 7.70 6.77
N ASN A 303 -17.27 7.32 6.02
CA ASN A 303 -18.58 7.01 6.59
C ASN A 303 -18.50 5.81 7.55
N PHE A 304 -17.76 4.76 7.17
CA PHE A 304 -17.52 3.60 8.02
C PHE A 304 -16.81 3.97 9.33
N VAL A 305 -15.72 4.74 9.25
CA VAL A 305 -14.93 5.19 10.41
C VAL A 305 -15.76 6.07 11.33
N ASN A 306 -16.56 6.97 10.78
CA ASN A 306 -17.42 7.85 11.56
C ASN A 306 -18.60 7.13 12.23
N ASP A 307 -19.08 6.00 11.71
CA ASP A 307 -20.12 5.23 12.38
C ASP A 307 -19.56 4.20 13.37
N SER A 308 -18.33 3.74 13.15
CA SER A 308 -17.68 2.70 13.96
C SER A 308 -17.55 3.10 15.44
N ASN A 309 -18.31 2.40 16.31
CA ASN A 309 -18.24 2.58 17.75
C ASN A 309 -16.82 2.36 18.31
N SER A 310 -16.05 1.44 17.73
CA SER A 310 -14.66 1.18 18.13
C SER A 310 -13.76 2.39 17.88
N VAL A 311 -14.02 3.16 16.81
CA VAL A 311 -13.29 4.40 16.52
C VAL A 311 -13.80 5.54 17.40
N LYS A 312 -15.13 5.68 17.55
CA LYS A 312 -15.75 6.73 18.38
C LYS A 312 -15.21 6.72 19.82
N GLN A 313 -14.98 5.54 20.40
CA GLN A 313 -14.40 5.39 21.75
C GLN A 313 -12.95 5.89 21.85
N CYS A 314 -12.23 6.02 20.74
CA CYS A 314 -10.85 6.48 20.68
C CYS A 314 -10.71 7.98 20.35
N MET A 315 -11.83 8.68 20.12
CA MET A 315 -11.81 10.13 19.86
C MET A 315 -11.48 10.86 21.17
N LEU A 316 -10.48 11.76 21.12
CA LEU A 316 -10.19 12.66 22.22
C LEU A 316 -11.24 13.79 22.18
N ILE A 317 -12.03 13.92 23.24
CA ILE A 317 -12.95 15.06 23.44
C ILE A 317 -12.14 16.33 23.61
#